data_AF-A0A1I6YKH9-F1
#
_entry.id   AF-A0A1I6YKH9-F1
#
_cell.length_a   1.000
_cell.length_b   1.000
_cell.length_c   1.000
_cell.angle_alpha   90.00
_cell.angle_beta   90.00
_cell.angle_gamma   90.00
#
_symmetry.space_group_name_H-M   'P 1'
#
loop_
_entity.id
_entity.type
_entity.pdbx_description
1 polymer ?
#
loop_
_entity_poly.entity_id
_entity_poly.type
_entity_poly.pdbx_seq_one_letter_code
_entity_poly.pdbx_strand_id
1 'polypeptide(L)' 'MITTEKEYDATLARIEELLANPENIENSESEGFVELNRLSDLAVVYEERNYTINPPNEP' A
#
# COMPACT_ATOMS: atom_id res chain seq x y z
N MET A 1 3.89 11.07 2.32
CA MET A 1 4.69 10.60 1.18
C MET A 1 5.78 9.71 1.75
N ILE A 2 5.88 8.46 1.29
CA ILE A 2 6.93 7.53 1.71
C ILE A 2 8.20 7.86 0.92
N THR A 3 9.33 7.96 1.62
CA THR A 3 10.60 8.37 0.98
C THR A 3 11.75 7.41 1.26
N THR A 4 11.62 6.58 2.30
CA THR A 4 12.65 5.60 2.69
C THR A 4 12.08 4.20 2.73
N GLU A 5 12.94 3.19 2.55
CA GLU A 5 12.57 1.77 2.63
C GLU A 5 11.99 1.43 4.01
N LYS A 6 12.53 2.01 5.09
CA LYS A 6 11.99 1.82 6.45
C LYS A 6 10.54 2.30 6.61
N GLU A 7 10.20 3.44 6.00
CA GLU A 7 8.83 3.96 6.01
C GLU A 7 7.90 3.08 5.15
N TYR A 8 8.43 2.55 4.06
CA TYR A 8 7.71 1.59 3.21
C TYR A 8 7.42 0.29 3.96
N ASP A 9 8.42 -0.32 4.61
CA ASP A 9 8.25 -1.53 5.42
C ASP A 9 7.24 -1.33 6.55
N ALA A 10 7.30 -0.19 7.25
CA ALA A 10 6.33 0.14 8.30
C ALA A 10 4.91 0.31 7.74
N THR A 11 4.79 0.87 6.52
CA THR A 11 3.51 0.99 5.83
C THR A 11 2.95 -0.37 5.45
N LEU A 12 3.78 -1.27 4.91
CA LEU A 12 3.37 -2.65 4.58
C LEU A 12 2.92 -3.42 5.82
N ALA A 13 3.68 -3.35 6.92
CA ALA A 13 3.30 -4.00 8.17
C ALA A 13 1.93 -3.51 8.68
N ARG A 14 1.65 -2.20 8.56
CA ARG A 14 0.35 -1.64 8.94
C ARG A 14 -0.78 -2.10 8.03
N ILE A 15 -0.52 -2.21 6.72
CA ILE A 15 -1.47 -2.76 5.75
C ILE A 15 -1.81 -4.21 6.11
N GLU A 16 -0.82 -5.04 6.45
CA GLU A 16 -1.04 -6.42 6.88
C GLU A 16 -1.92 -6.51 8.14
N GLU A 17 -1.68 -5.67 9.14
CA GLU A 17 -2.53 -5.59 10.34
C GLU A 17 -3.98 -5.21 10.00
N LEU A 18 -4.18 -4.24 9.10
CA LEU A 18 -5.51 -3.80 8.70
C LEU A 18 -6.26 -4.88 7.92
N LEU A 19 -5.56 -5.63 7.05
CA LEU A 19 -6.11 -6.75 6.29
C LEU A 19 -6.51 -7.95 7.16
N ALA A 20 -5.94 -8.08 8.36
CA ALA A 20 -6.31 -9.15 9.29
C ALA A 20 -7.75 -8.99 9.82
N ASN A 21 -8.34 -7.80 9.73
CA ASN A 21 -9.74 -7.58 10.06
C ASN A 21 -10.59 -7.47 8.76
N PRO A 22 -11.47 -8.43 8.48
CA PRO A 22 -12.34 -8.41 7.29
C PRO A 22 -13.23 -7.17 7.18
N GLU A 23 -13.60 -6.57 8.33
CA GLU A 23 -14.42 -5.35 8.35
C GLU A 23 -13.73 -4.18 7.61
N ASN A 24 -12.39 -4.11 7.67
CA ASN A 24 -11.60 -3.10 6.98
C ASN A 24 -11.54 -3.31 5.45
N ILE A 25 -12.11 -4.40 4.93
CA ILE A 25 -12.14 -4.74 3.51
C ILE A 25 -13.58 -4.60 2.98
N GLU A 26 -14.55 -5.09 3.76
CA GLU A 26 -15.95 -5.17 3.34
C GLU A 26 -16.75 -3.90 3.65
N ASN A 27 -16.37 -3.15 4.69
CA ASN A 27 -17.07 -1.95 5.10
C ASN A 27 -16.31 -0.69 4.70
N SER A 28 -16.76 -0.05 3.62
CA SER A 28 -16.16 1.20 3.11
C SER A 28 -16.26 2.40 4.06
N GLU A 29 -17.13 2.32 5.07
CA GLU A 29 -17.29 3.35 6.10
C GLU A 29 -16.42 3.10 7.32
N SER A 30 -15.80 1.92 7.44
CA SER A 30 -14.89 1.63 8.55
C SER A 30 -13.63 2.49 8.44
N GLU A 31 -13.12 2.95 9.60
CA GLU A 31 -11.89 3.74 9.64
C GLU A 31 -10.71 2.96 9.05
N GLY A 32 -10.67 1.64 9.28
CA GLY A 32 -9.61 0.80 8.74
C GLY A 32 -9.67 0.60 7.24
N PHE A 33 -10.86 0.62 6.61
CA PHE A 33 -10.96 0.64 5.14
C PHE A 33 -10.39 1.92 4.55
N VAL A 34 -10.71 3.07 5.15
CA VAL A 34 -10.20 4.37 4.69
C VAL A 34 -8.68 4.44 4.88
N GLU A 35 -8.17 3.95 6.02
CA GLU A 35 -6.73 3.86 6.28
C GLU A 35 -6.03 2.93 5.28
N LEU A 36 -6.57 1.73 5.06
CA LEU A 36 -6.04 0.72 4.15
C LEU A 36 -5.89 1.25 2.72
N ASN A 37 -6.91 1.95 2.20
CA ASN A 37 -6.84 2.55 0.86
C ASN A 37 -5.74 3.61 0.76
N ARG A 38 -5.65 4.51 1.75
CA ARG A 38 -4.62 5.56 1.74
C ARG A 38 -3.21 5.00 1.83
N LEU A 39 -2.98 4.00 2.67
CA LEU A 39 -1.67 3.36 2.80
C LEU A 39 -1.31 2.59 1.53
N SER A 40 -2.27 1.93 0.89
CA SER A 40 -2.07 1.24 -0.39
C SER A 40 -1.67 2.23 -1.49
N ASP A 41 -2.35 3.38 -1.60
CA ASP A 41 -1.99 4.44 -2.57
C ASP A 41 -0.55 4.95 -2.33
N LEU A 42 -0.16 5.12 -1.07
CA LEU A 42 1.19 5.56 -0.71
C LEU A 42 2.25 4.52 -1.06
N ALA A 43 1.96 3.24 -0.87
CA ALA A 43 2.84 2.14 -1.24
C ALA A 43 3.06 2.10 -2.77
N VAL A 44 1.99 2.18 -3.57
CA VAL A 44 2.09 2.22 -5.04
C VAL A 44 2.98 3.37 -5.51
N VAL A 45 2.80 4.58 -4.97
CA VAL A 45 3.61 5.74 -5.36
C VAL A 45 5.10 5.51 -5.04
N TYR A 46 5.42 4.84 -3.93
CA TYR A 46 6.80 4.48 -3.61
C TYR A 46 7.33 3.40 -4.56
N GLU A 47 6.53 2.37 -4.83
CA GLU A 47 6.89 1.26 -5.70
C GLU A 47 7.15 1.72 -7.14
N GLU A 48 6.28 2.56 -7.72
CA GLU A 48 6.48 3.09 -9.06
C GLU A 48 7.81 3.85 -9.21
N ARG A 49 8.23 4.55 -8.15
CA ARG A 49 9.47 5.33 -8.13
C ARG A 49 10.73 4.48 -7.97
N ASN A 50 10.65 3.37 -7.22
CA ASN A 50 11.82 2.59 -6.80
C ASN A 50 11.92 1.24 -7.50
N TYR A 51 10.79 0.64 -7.86
CA TYR A 51 10.64 -0.69 -8.45
C TYR A 51 9.95 -0.60 -9.80
N THR A 52 10.44 0.30 -10.66
CA THR A 52 9.92 0.44 -12.03
C THR A 52 9.89 -0.94 -12.69
N ILE A 53 8.69 -1.48 -12.89
CA ILE A 53 8.52 -2.67 -13.70
C ILE A 53 8.88 -2.20 -15.10
N ASN A 54 10.08 -2.55 -15.58
CA ASN A 54 10.35 -2.45 -17.01
C ASN A 54 9.19 -3.20 -17.67
N PRO A 55 8.32 -2.52 -18.47
CA PRO A 55 7.38 -3.27 -19.29
C PRO A 55 8.21 -4.29 -20.05
N PRO A 56 7.73 -5.54 -20.20
CA PRO A 56 8.49 -6.56 -20.92
C PRO A 56 8.94 -5.92 -22.23
N ASN A 57 10.26 -5.85 -22.45
CA ASN A 57 10.86 -5.19 -23.61
C ASN A 57 10.03 -5.59 -24.83
N GLU A 58 9.20 -4.67 -25.35
CA GLU A 58 8.43 -4.93 -26.56
C GLU A 58 9.45 -5.04 -27.70
N PRO A 59 9.40 -6.13 -28.50
CA PRO A 59 10.32 -6.34 -29.61
C PRO A 59 10.15 -5.30 -30.73
#